data_AF-A0A349MHR8-F1
#
_entry.id   AF-A0A349MHR8-F1
#
_cell.length_a   1.000
_cell.length_b   1.000
_cell.length_c   1.000
_cell.angle_alpha   90.00
_cell.angle_beta   90.00
_cell.angle_gamma   90.00
#
_symmetry.space_group_name_H-M   'P 1'
#
loop_
_entity.id
_entity.type
_entity.pdbx_description
1 polymer ?
#
loop_
_entity_poly.entity_id
_entity_poly.type
_entity_poly.pdbx_seq_one_letter_code
_entity_poly.pdbx_strand_id
1 'polypeptide(L)'
;MATTTFDTLKFTKHLEASGVSREHAEAFSEAFKAASESQVEGLATKADLKALEDRVMGELRLNRWMLALVVAVTVIPALKGLFFH
;
A
#
# COMPACT_ATOMS: atom_id res chain seq x y z
N MET A 1 8.11 -5.71 -6.26
CA MET A 1 7.81 -6.31 -4.95
C MET A 1 9.07 -6.28 -4.11
N ALA A 2 9.03 -5.70 -2.91
CA ALA A 2 10.12 -5.90 -1.96
C ALA A 2 9.92 -7.29 -1.35
N THR A 3 10.47 -8.31 -2.00
CA THR A 3 10.45 -9.68 -1.49
C THR A 3 11.41 -9.75 -0.31
N THR A 4 10.88 -9.75 0.91
CA THR A 4 11.67 -10.16 2.07
C THR A 4 11.88 -11.67 1.94
N THR A 5 12.99 -12.06 1.32
CA THR A 5 13.31 -13.48 1.13
C THR A 5 13.60 -14.11 2.48
N PHE A 6 12.80 -15.09 2.87
CA PHE A 6 13.08 -15.90 4.03
C PHE A 6 14.26 -16.83 3.75
N ASP A 7 15.35 -16.68 4.52
CA ASP A 7 16.55 -17.51 4.39
C ASP A 7 16.39 -18.80 5.20
N THR A 8 15.82 -19.82 4.54
CA THR A 8 15.63 -21.18 5.07
C THR A 8 16.93 -21.75 5.65
N LEU A 9 18.07 -21.54 4.99
CA LEU A 9 19.35 -22.12 5.41
C LEU A 9 19.89 -21.49 6.68
N LYS A 10 19.77 -20.16 6.80
CA LYS A 10 20.17 -19.46 8.03
C LYS A 10 19.26 -19.84 9.20
N PHE A 11 17.97 -20.04 8.94
CA PHE A 11 17.00 -20.44 9.95
C PHE A 11 17.24 -21.88 10.45
N THR A 12 17.44 -22.85 9.56
CA THR A 12 17.75 -24.23 9.95
C THR A 12 19.03 -24.32 10.77
N LYS A 13 20.11 -23.65 10.33
CA LYS A 13 21.38 -23.59 11.08
C LYS A 13 21.22 -22.99 12.48
N HIS A 14 20.35 -22.00 12.63
CA HIS A 14 20.07 -21.40 13.94
C HIS A 14 19.35 -22.37 14.88
N LEU A 15 18.39 -23.13 14.35
CA LEU A 15 17.69 -24.17 15.11
C LEU A 15 18.62 -25.33 15.49
N GLU A 16 19.46 -25.78 14.56
CA GLU A 16 20.47 -26.81 14.84
C GLU A 16 21.46 -26.37 15.92
N ALA A 17 21.95 -25.13 15.85
CA ALA A 17 22.82 -24.55 16.88
C ALA A 17 22.15 -24.46 18.27
N SER A 18 20.81 -24.48 18.31
CA SER A 18 20.00 -24.47 19.54
C SER A 18 19.65 -25.88 20.03
N GLY A 19 20.19 -26.93 19.41
CA GLY A 19 19.97 -28.33 19.79
C GLY A 19 18.77 -29.01 19.14
N VAL A 20 18.12 -28.37 18.16
CA VAL A 20 17.04 -28.99 17.37
C VAL A 20 17.67 -29.95 16.36
N SER A 21 17.11 -31.16 16.20
CA SER A 21 17.63 -32.08 15.18
C SER A 21 17.36 -31.53 13.78
N ARG A 22 18.25 -31.85 12.84
CA ARG A 22 18.18 -31.37 11.45
C ARG A 22 16.84 -31.59 10.78
N GLU A 23 16.25 -32.78 10.94
CA GLU A 23 14.93 -33.12 10.38
C GLU A 23 13.82 -32.19 10.92
N HIS A 24 13.83 -31.90 12.21
CA HIS A 24 12.86 -30.97 12.80
C HIS A 24 13.14 -29.53 12.39
N ALA A 25 14.41 -29.12 12.29
CA ALA A 25 14.80 -27.79 11.86
C ALA A 25 14.33 -27.51 10.42
N GLU A 26 14.52 -28.47 9.51
CA GLU A 26 14.03 -28.41 8.13
C GLU A 26 12.50 -28.34 8.09
N ALA A 27 11.79 -29.21 8.85
CA ALA A 27 10.33 -29.19 8.92
C ALA A 27 9.76 -27.85 9.45
N PHE A 28 10.37 -27.27 10.48
CA PHE A 28 9.96 -25.96 11.00
C PHE A 28 10.23 -24.84 9.98
N SER A 29 11.35 -24.91 9.27
CA SER A 29 11.69 -23.93 8.25
C SER A 29 10.70 -23.96 7.07
N GLU A 30 10.28 -25.15 6.65
CA GLU A 30 9.29 -25.36 5.59
C GLU A 30 7.93 -24.79 6.00
N ALA A 31 7.43 -25.16 7.19
CA ALA A 31 6.16 -24.68 7.71
C ALA A 31 6.13 -23.16 7.88
N PHE A 32 7.22 -22.57 8.38
CA PHE A 32 7.31 -21.12 8.55
C PHE A 32 7.38 -20.38 7.21
N LYS A 33 8.10 -20.92 6.24
CA LYS A 33 8.15 -20.36 4.88
C LYS A 33 6.77 -20.36 4.24
N ALA A 34 6.05 -21.49 4.28
CA ALA A 34 4.70 -21.60 3.73
C ALA A 34 3.71 -20.62 4.40
N ALA A 35 3.78 -20.47 5.73
CA ALA A 35 2.94 -19.53 6.48
C ALA A 35 3.32 -18.05 6.24
N SER A 36 4.59 -17.77 5.92
CA SER A 36 5.04 -16.42 5.60
C SER A 36 4.64 -16.03 4.19
N GLU A 37 4.76 -16.94 3.22
CA GLU A 37 4.33 -16.71 1.84
C GLU A 37 2.82 -16.47 1.76
N SER A 38 2.01 -17.27 2.47
CA SER A 38 0.54 -17.09 2.50
C SER A 38 0.08 -15.80 3.20
N GLN A 39 0.85 -15.26 4.15
CA GLN A 39 0.56 -13.95 4.76
C GLN A 39 0.86 -12.77 3.84
N VAL A 40 1.80 -12.95 2.89
CA VAL A 40 2.17 -11.91 1.92
C VAL A 40 1.28 -11.97 0.68
N GLU A 41 0.67 -13.14 0.40
CA GLU A 41 -0.35 -13.29 -0.62
C GLU A 41 -1.56 -12.38 -0.33
N GLY A 42 -1.78 -11.41 -1.22
CA GLY A 42 -2.90 -10.47 -1.14
C GLY A 42 -2.57 -9.11 -0.50
N LEU A 43 -1.34 -8.89 -0.03
CA LEU A 43 -0.93 -7.56 0.42
C LEU A 43 -0.70 -6.62 -0.76
N ALA A 44 -1.34 -5.45 -0.72
CA ALA A 44 -1.07 -4.37 -1.67
C ALA A 44 0.38 -3.90 -1.50
N THR A 45 1.09 -3.77 -2.61
CA THR A 45 2.46 -3.26 -2.60
C THR A 45 2.48 -1.75 -2.44
N LYS A 46 3.62 -1.18 -2.02
CA LYS A 46 3.82 0.27 -2.00
C LYS A 46 3.56 0.93 -3.37
N ALA A 47 3.83 0.20 -4.46
CA ALA A 47 3.55 0.67 -5.81
C ALA A 47 2.05 0.75 -6.08
N ASP A 48 1.28 -0.25 -5.66
CA ASP A 48 -0.18 -0.27 -5.82
C ASP A 48 -0.83 0.87 -5.03
N LEU A 49 -0.36 1.10 -3.79
CA LEU A 49 -0.81 2.22 -2.96
C LEU A 49 -0.48 3.58 -3.60
N LYS A 50 0.73 3.74 -4.14
CA LYS A 50 1.13 4.97 -4.83
C LYS A 50 0.30 5.22 -6.09
N ALA A 51 0.03 4.18 -6.87
CA ALA A 51 -0.82 4.28 -8.05
C ALA A 51 -2.26 4.70 -7.68
N LEU A 52 -2.80 4.18 -6.58
CA LEU A 52 -4.10 4.59 -6.06
C LEU A 52 -4.10 6.04 -5.59
N GLU A 53 -3.07 6.46 -4.86
CA GLU A 53 -2.89 7.85 -4.39
C GLU A 53 -2.85 8.82 -5.57
N ASP A 54 -2.02 8.53 -6.58
CA ASP A 54 -1.86 9.37 -7.77
C ASP A 54 -3.19 9.51 -8.54
N ARG A 55 -3.96 8.42 -8.65
CA ARG A 55 -5.28 8.43 -9.28
C ARG A 55 -6.27 9.30 -8.51
N VAL A 56 -6.38 9.10 -7.20
CA VAL A 56 -7.32 9.85 -6.34
C VAL A 56 -6.95 11.34 -6.33
N MET A 57 -5.67 11.67 -6.17
CA MET A 57 -5.18 13.04 -6.24
C MET A 57 -5.45 13.69 -7.60
N GLY A 58 -5.29 12.94 -8.69
CA GLY A 58 -5.60 13.39 -10.05
C GLY A 58 -7.08 13.77 -10.22
N GLU A 59 -7.98 12.86 -9.85
CA GLU A 59 -9.44 13.07 -9.92
C GLU A 59 -9.88 14.25 -9.03
N LEU A 60 -9.38 14.31 -7.79
CA LEU A 60 -9.69 15.43 -6.88
C LEU A 60 -9.16 16.77 -7.38
N ARG A 61 -7.96 16.79 -7.96
CA ARG A 61 -7.37 18.02 -8.51
C ARG A 61 -8.20 18.55 -9.67
N LEU A 62 -8.64 17.67 -10.57
CA LEU A 62 -9.51 18.06 -11.69
C LEU A 62 -10.86 18.57 -11.19
N ASN A 63 -11.52 17.83 -10.30
CA ASN A 63 -12.80 18.23 -9.71
C ASN A 63 -12.71 19.57 -8.97
N ARG A 64 -11.63 19.81 -8.23
CA ARG A 64 -11.38 21.09 -7.56
C ARG A 64 -11.31 22.26 -8.53
N TRP A 65 -10.66 22.09 -9.68
CA TRP A 65 -10.59 23.15 -10.70
C TRP A 65 -11.92 23.38 -11.40
N MET A 66 -12.68 22.33 -11.70
CA MET A 66 -14.03 22.47 -12.26
C MET A 66 -14.97 23.17 -11.29
N LEU A 67 -14.95 22.79 -10.01
CA LEU A 67 -15.75 23.45 -8.97
C LEU A 67 -15.36 24.93 -8.83
N ALA A 68 -14.06 25.25 -8.83
CA ALA A 68 -13.60 26.64 -8.79
C ALA A 68 -14.12 27.44 -9.99
N LEU A 69 -14.13 26.86 -11.19
CA LEU A 69 -14.69 27.49 -12.39
C LEU A 69 -16.20 27.69 -12.28
N VAL A 70 -16.94 26.69 -11.80
CA VAL A 70 -18.40 26.80 -11.58
C VAL A 70 -18.72 27.90 -10.57
N VAL A 71 -17.98 27.96 -9.46
CA VAL A 71 -18.13 29.02 -8.45
C VAL A 71 -17.80 30.39 -9.06
N ALA A 72 -16.74 30.48 -9.88
CA ALA A 72 -16.37 31.71 -10.54
C ALA A 72 -17.44 32.22 -11.52
N VAL A 73 -18.13 31.32 -12.22
CA VAL A 73 -19.18 31.67 -13.18
C VAL A 73 -20.53 31.95 -12.50
N THR A 74 -20.86 31.27 -11.40
CA THR A 74 -22.19 31.35 -10.79
C THR A 74 -22.23 32.25 -9.56
N VAL A 75 -21.31 32.04 -8.61
CA VAL A 75 -21.32 32.69 -7.30
C VAL A 75 -20.76 34.11 -7.39
N ILE A 76 -19.65 34.32 -8.12
CA ILE A 76 -19.04 35.67 -8.23
C ILE A 76 -20.01 36.70 -8.85
N PRO A 77 -20.72 36.41 -9.96
CA PRO A 77 -21.67 37.37 -10.51
C PRO A 77 -22.88 37.59 -9.61
N ALA A 78 -23.38 36.54 -8.95
CA ALA A 78 -24.50 36.66 -8.01
C ALA A 78 -24.14 37.55 -6.80
N LEU A 79 -22.94 37.40 -6.24
CA LEU A 79 -22.43 38.27 -5.18
C LEU A 79 -22.28 39.72 -5.67
N LYS A 80 -21.75 39.93 -6.88
CA LYS A 80 -21.66 41.27 -7.46
C LYS A 80 -23.03 41.92 -7.63
N GLY A 81 -24.01 41.18 -8.13
CA GLY A 81 -25.38 41.68 -8.31
C GLY A 81 -26.11 42.00 -7.00
N LEU A 82 -25.78 41.31 -5.91
CA LEU A 82 -26.43 41.50 -4.60
C LEU A 82 -25.80 42.64 -3.77
N PHE A 83 -24.48 42.83 -3.85
CA PHE A 83 -23.75 43.81 -3.03
C PHE A 83 -23.44 45.14 -3.74
N PHE A 84 -23.54 45.20 -5.07
CA PHE A 84 -23.33 46.43 -5.85
C PHE A 84 -24.62 46.97 -6.50
N HIS A 85 -25.76 46.76 -5.83
CA HIS A 85 -26.99 47.53 -6.10
C HIS A 85 -27.02 48.80 -5.25
#